data_AF-T0YYM2-F1
#
_entry.id   AF-T0YYM2-F1
#
_cell.length_a   1.000
_cell.length_b   1.000
_cell.length_c   1.000
_cell.angle_alpha   90.00
_cell.angle_beta   90.00
_cell.angle_gamma   90.00
#
_symmetry.space_group_name_H-M   'P 1'
#
loop_
_entity.id
_entity.type
_entity.pdbx_description
1 polymer ?
#
loop_
_entity_poly.entity_id
_entity_poly.type
_entity_poly.pdbx_seq_one_letter_code
_entity_poly.pdbx_strand_id
1 'polypeptide(L)'
;MVALVLVGALSVLLATRHPVSDATSANSPLVGRPAPALVGPYLGRSGTFDLAAHRGQIVVVNFWASWCVPCQLEAANLSTVAWAERHRGVDLVGVVF
;
A
#
# COMPACT_ATOMS: atom_id res chain seq x y z
N MET A 1 36.55 -24.68 13.20
CA MET A 1 36.40 -23.34 13.83
C MET A 1 35.62 -22.38 12.93
N VAL A 2 36.06 -22.13 11.68
CA VAL A 2 35.37 -21.23 10.73
C VAL A 2 33.90 -21.58 10.51
N ALA A 3 33.57 -22.87 10.34
CA ALA A 3 32.18 -23.32 10.16
C ALA A 3 31.27 -22.99 11.37
N LEU A 4 31.78 -23.11 12.60
CA LEU A 4 31.02 -22.78 13.82
C LEU A 4 30.78 -21.27 13.94
N VAL A 5 31.75 -20.47 13.53
CA VAL A 5 31.60 -19.00 13.49
C VAL A 5 30.58 -18.59 12.44
N LEU A 6 30.59 -19.20 11.26
CA LEU A 6 29.61 -18.92 10.20
C LEU A 6 28.19 -19.33 10.60
N VAL A 7 28.05 -20.51 11.21
CA VAL A 7 26.74 -20.98 11.71
C VAL A 7 26.26 -20.08 12.83
N GLY A 8 27.10 -19.74 13.81
CA GLY A 8 26.74 -18.82 14.88
C GLY A 8 26.34 -17.44 14.37
N ALA A 9 27.11 -16.88 13.43
CA ALA A 9 26.80 -15.59 12.81
C ALA A 9 25.49 -15.64 12.01
N LEU A 10 25.25 -16.70 11.25
CA LEU A 10 24.02 -16.87 10.48
C LEU A 10 22.80 -17.06 11.39
N SER A 11 22.92 -17.81 12.49
CA SER A 11 21.86 -17.98 13.49
C SER A 11 21.51 -16.65 14.17
N VAL A 12 22.50 -15.84 14.53
CA VAL A 12 22.28 -14.50 15.07
C VAL A 12 21.61 -13.60 14.03
N LEU A 13 22.08 -13.63 12.79
CA LEU A 13 21.54 -12.80 11.70
C LEU A 13 20.09 -13.16 11.36
N LEU A 14 19.74 -14.45 11.40
CA LEU A 14 18.37 -14.94 11.18
C LEU A 14 17.47 -14.60 12.37
N ALA A 15 17.98 -14.68 13.60
CA ALA A 15 17.22 -14.33 14.81
C ALA A 15 16.89 -12.83 14.90
N THR A 16 17.70 -11.96 14.29
CA THR A 16 17.41 -10.51 14.22
C THR A 16 16.52 -10.11 13.05
N ARG A 17 16.15 -11.03 12.15
CA ARG A 17 15.16 -10.71 11.10
C ARG A 17 13.78 -10.65 11.74
N HIS A 18 13.26 -9.45 11.92
CA HIS A 18 11.86 -9.28 12.28
C HIS A 18 10.98 -9.88 11.16
N PRO A 19 10.10 -10.83 11.47
CA PRO A 19 9.16 -11.34 10.47
C PRO A 19 8.30 -10.16 9.99
N VAL A 20 8.22 -9.99 8.67
CA VAL A 20 7.22 -9.12 8.02
C VAL A 20 5.86 -9.78 8.20
N SER A 21 5.35 -9.80 9.43
CA SER A 21 4.09 -10.47 9.77
C SER A 21 3.16 -9.62 10.64
N ASP A 22 3.56 -8.41 11.01
CA ASP A 22 2.69 -7.45 11.67
C ASP A 22 1.94 -6.55 10.67
N ALA A 23 1.49 -7.10 9.53
CA ALA A 23 0.64 -6.38 8.58
C ALA A 23 -0.85 -6.36 8.98
N THR A 24 -1.25 -7.11 10.01
CA THR A 24 -2.67 -7.38 10.32
C THR A 24 -3.26 -6.49 11.43
N SER A 25 -2.54 -5.51 11.96
CA SER A 25 -3.15 -4.59 12.93
C SER A 25 -2.66 -3.16 12.74
N ALA A 26 -3.07 -2.56 11.62
CA ALA A 26 -3.16 -1.12 11.55
C ALA A 26 -4.30 -0.67 12.48
N ASN A 27 -4.01 -0.54 13.78
CA ASN A 27 -4.77 0.32 14.69
C ASN A 27 -4.57 1.77 14.23
N SER A 28 -5.12 2.09 13.05
CA SER A 28 -4.99 3.39 12.44
C SER A 28 -5.93 4.35 13.16
N PRO A 29 -5.44 5.51 13.61
CA PRO A 29 -6.27 6.51 14.26
C PRO A 29 -7.33 7.13 13.32
N LEU A 30 -7.30 6.77 12.04
CA LEU A 30 -8.22 7.25 11.01
C LEU A 30 -9.48 6.37 10.87
N VAL A 31 -9.48 5.14 11.42
CA VAL A 31 -10.66 4.26 11.32
C VAL A 31 -11.84 4.89 12.07
N GLY A 32 -13.01 4.91 11.40
CA GLY A 32 -14.23 5.53 11.93
C GLY A 32 -14.24 7.06 11.87
N ARG A 33 -13.19 7.70 11.37
CA ARG A 33 -13.13 9.15 11.13
C ARG A 33 -13.35 9.46 9.65
N PRO A 34 -13.79 10.68 9.31
CA PRO A 34 -13.78 11.14 7.93
C PRO A 34 -12.38 11.04 7.34
N ALA A 35 -12.27 10.53 6.11
CA ALA A 35 -11.00 10.54 5.38
C ALA A 35 -10.49 12.00 5.24
N PRO A 36 -9.18 12.24 5.45
CA PRO A 36 -8.58 13.54 5.20
C PRO A 36 -8.79 14.01 3.76
N ALA A 37 -8.74 15.33 3.55
CA ALA A 37 -8.80 15.89 2.20
C ALA A 37 -7.61 15.40 1.38
N LEU A 38 -7.90 14.87 0.18
CA LEU A 38 -6.90 14.43 -0.78
C LEU A 38 -7.24 15.07 -2.12
N VAL A 39 -6.46 16.08 -2.48
CA VAL A 39 -6.63 16.87 -3.71
C VAL A 39 -5.25 17.05 -4.34
N GLY A 40 -5.16 16.84 -5.65
CA GLY A 40 -3.89 16.97 -6.36
C GLY A 40 -4.02 16.77 -7.87
N PRO A 41 -3.02 17.18 -8.64
CA PRO A 41 -3.02 17.00 -10.09
C PRO A 41 -2.90 15.51 -10.45
N TYR A 42 -3.50 15.10 -11.56
CA TYR A 42 -3.23 13.78 -12.12
C TYR A 42 -1.83 13.69 -12.71
N LEU A 43 -1.21 12.52 -12.58
CA LEU A 43 0.04 12.21 -13.26
C LEU A 43 -0.23 11.84 -14.73
N GLY A 44 0.51 12.48 -15.65
CA GLY A 44 0.49 12.14 -17.08
C GLY A 44 -0.73 12.63 -17.85
N ARG A 45 -1.66 13.37 -17.23
CA ARG A 45 -2.80 14.01 -17.89
C ARG A 45 -3.20 15.31 -17.21
N SER A 46 -3.90 16.17 -17.94
CA SER A 46 -4.52 17.36 -17.36
C SER A 46 -5.68 17.01 -16.42
N GLY A 47 -5.91 17.89 -15.44
CA GLY A 47 -7.00 17.80 -14.48
C GLY A 47 -6.51 17.58 -13.05
N THR A 48 -7.45 17.70 -12.12
CA THR A 48 -7.24 17.58 -10.67
C THR A 48 -8.11 16.46 -10.13
N PHE A 49 -7.52 15.59 -9.33
CA PHE A 49 -8.23 14.65 -8.48
C PHE A 49 -8.70 15.35 -7.20
N ASP A 50 -9.94 15.08 -6.78
CA ASP A 50 -10.49 15.50 -5.49
C ASP A 50 -11.32 14.37 -4.89
N LEU A 51 -10.89 13.83 -3.75
CA LEU A 51 -11.58 12.76 -3.05
C LEU A 51 -13.02 13.13 -2.67
N ALA A 52 -13.33 14.41 -2.45
CA ALA A 52 -14.69 14.85 -2.14
C ALA A 52 -15.66 14.62 -3.32
N ALA A 53 -15.17 14.59 -4.55
CA ALA A 53 -15.98 14.28 -5.74
C ALA A 53 -16.39 12.80 -5.83
N HIS A 54 -15.73 11.92 -5.06
CA HIS A 54 -15.97 10.48 -5.03
C HIS A 54 -16.86 10.04 -3.85
N ARG A 55 -17.58 10.97 -3.21
CA ARG A 55 -18.54 10.62 -2.14
C ARG A 55 -19.59 9.63 -2.64
N GLY A 56 -19.87 8.61 -1.83
CA GLY A 56 -20.76 7.51 -2.20
C GLY A 56 -20.06 6.33 -2.88
N GLN A 57 -18.78 6.46 -3.22
CA GLN A 57 -17.93 5.36 -3.70
C GLN A 57 -17.03 4.84 -2.58
N ILE A 58 -16.63 3.58 -2.69
CA ILE A 58 -15.56 3.02 -1.89
C ILE A 58 -14.24 3.32 -2.62
N VAL A 59 -13.43 4.21 -2.07
CA VAL A 59 -12.15 4.58 -2.68
C VAL A 59 -11.01 3.90 -1.93
N VAL A 60 -10.31 3.00 -2.62
CA VAL A 60 -9.05 2.42 -2.15
C VAL A 60 -7.92 3.39 -2.52
N VAL A 61 -7.22 3.90 -1.51
CA VAL A 61 -6.07 4.80 -1.72
C VAL A 61 -4.80 3.99 -1.51
N ASN A 62 -4.00 3.86 -2.57
CA ASN A 62 -2.70 3.19 -2.52
C ASN A 62 -1.57 4.22 -2.52
N PHE A 63 -0.75 4.25 -1.47
CA PHE A 63 0.46 5.08 -1.42
C PHE A 63 1.65 4.26 -1.89
N TRP A 64 2.27 4.69 -2.99
CA TRP A 64 3.27 3.88 -3.68
C TRP A 64 4.43 4.72 -4.21
N ALA A 65 5.48 4.04 -4.65
CA ALA A 65 6.59 4.67 -5.36
C ALA A 65 7.17 3.69 -6.40
N SER A 66 7.81 4.22 -7.45
CA SER A 66 8.38 3.40 -8.54
C SER A 66 9.47 2.43 -8.05
N TRP A 67 10.20 2.82 -6.99
CA TRP A 67 11.25 2.03 -6.36
C TRP A 67 10.73 1.09 -5.26
N CYS A 68 9.43 1.11 -4.96
CA CYS A 68 8.83 0.26 -3.95
C CYS A 68 8.53 -1.13 -4.52
N VAL A 69 9.44 -2.09 -4.29
CA VAL A 69 9.29 -3.49 -4.72
C VAL A 69 7.96 -4.12 -4.26
N PRO A 70 7.53 -4.04 -2.98
CA PRO A 70 6.25 -4.64 -2.60
C PRO A 70 5.05 -3.98 -3.29
N CYS A 71 5.11 -2.66 -3.54
CA CYS A 71 4.07 -1.95 -4.27
C CYS A 71 3.94 -2.44 -5.73
N GLN A 72 5.05 -2.78 -6.37
CA GLN A 72 5.04 -3.36 -7.72
C GLN A 72 4.37 -4.74 -7.74
N LEU A 73 4.60 -5.55 -6.70
CA LEU A 73 4.02 -6.90 -6.59
C LEU A 73 2.49 -6.87 -6.37
N GLU A 74 1.96 -5.86 -5.67
CA GLU A 74 0.52 -5.73 -5.41
C GLU A 74 -0.25 -4.99 -6.51
N ALA A 75 0.41 -4.15 -7.31
CA ALA A 75 -0.25 -3.23 -8.25
C ALA A 75 -1.20 -3.95 -9.22
N ALA A 76 -0.76 -5.10 -9.77
CA ALA A 76 -1.60 -5.90 -10.67
C ALA A 76 -2.88 -6.37 -9.95
N ASN A 77 -2.74 -6.93 -8.75
CA ASN A 77 -3.87 -7.43 -7.97
C ASN A 77 -4.85 -6.31 -7.61
N LEU A 78 -4.35 -5.15 -7.16
CA LEU A 78 -5.19 -4.00 -6.83
C LEU A 78 -5.97 -3.52 -8.06
N SER A 79 -5.31 -3.43 -9.22
CA SER A 79 -5.96 -3.01 -10.46
C SER A 79 -7.06 -3.99 -10.92
N THR A 80 -6.81 -5.30 -10.77
CA THR A 80 -7.79 -6.35 -11.09
C THR A 80 -9.02 -6.25 -10.20
N VAL A 81 -8.82 -6.11 -8.89
CA VAL A 81 -9.93 -5.97 -7.94
C VAL A 81 -10.72 -4.70 -8.21
N ALA A 82 -10.04 -3.56 -8.40
CA ALA A 82 -10.71 -2.31 -8.69
C ALA A 82 -11.58 -2.42 -9.94
N TRP A 83 -11.09 -3.09 -10.99
CA TRP A 83 -11.86 -3.32 -12.21
C TRP A 83 -13.07 -4.24 -11.99
N ALA A 84 -12.87 -5.36 -11.30
CA ALA A 84 -13.93 -6.33 -11.03
C ALA A 84 -15.05 -5.73 -10.17
N GLU A 85 -14.71 -4.88 -9.19
CA GLU A 85 -15.64 -4.34 -8.21
C GLU A 85 -16.23 -2.97 -8.60
N ARG A 86 -15.93 -2.44 -9.80
CA ARG A 86 -16.48 -1.15 -10.27
C ARG A 86 -17.99 -1.08 -10.20
N HIS A 87 -18.67 -2.19 -10.50
CA HIS A 87 -20.13 -2.28 -10.47
C HIS A 87 -20.73 -2.08 -9.07
N ARG A 88 -19.91 -2.21 -8.01
CA ARG A 88 -20.28 -1.93 -6.62
C ARG A 88 -19.80 -0.56 -6.14
N GLY A 89 -19.32 0.28 -7.07
CA GLY A 89 -18.81 1.61 -6.76
C GLY A 89 -17.45 1.61 -6.06
N VAL A 90 -16.62 0.58 -6.29
CA VAL A 90 -15.22 0.59 -5.83
C VAL A 90 -14.34 1.28 -6.88
N ASP A 91 -13.52 2.21 -6.43
CA ASP A 91 -12.50 2.88 -7.23
C ASP A 91 -11.12 2.80 -6.55
N LEU A 92 -10.05 2.89 -7.33
CA LEU A 92 -8.67 2.81 -6.87
C LEU A 92 -7.89 4.05 -7.34
N VAL A 93 -7.30 4.77 -6.38
CA VAL A 93 -6.41 5.89 -6.66
C VAL A 93 -5.03 5.62 -6.09
N GLY A 94 -4.00 5.83 -6.91
CA GLY A 94 -2.61 5.76 -6.50
C GLY A 94 -2.06 7.16 -6.17
N VAL A 95 -1.48 7.32 -4.99
CA VAL A 95 -0.75 8.52 -4.57
C VAL A 95 0.74 8.19 -4.60
N VAL A 96 1.48 8.88 -5.47
CA VAL A 96 2.93 8.72 -5.55
C VAL A 96 3.59 9.49 -4.41
N PHE A 97 4.60 8.88 -3.77
CA PHE A 97 5.50 9.53 -2.83
C PHE A 97 6.81 9.94 -3.49
#